data_AF-A0A7C1NNA0-F1
#
_entry.id   AF-A0A7C1NNA0-F1
#
_cell.length_a   1.000
_cell.length_b   1.000
_cell.length_c   1.000
_cell.angle_alpha   90.00
_cell.angle_beta   90.00
_cell.angle_gamma   90.00
#
_symmetry.space_group_name_H-M   'P 1'
#
loop_
_entity.id
_entity.type
_entity.pdbx_description
1 polymer ?
#
loop_
_entity_poly.entity_id
_entity_poly.type
_entity_poly.pdbx_seq_one_letter_code
_entity_poly.pdbx_strand_id
1 'polypeptide(L)' 'MPTKAEPKESTTSVVIEPWLVVLLNDEAHTFDDVIVQLMRATNCSPDRAAEIAWEVHSKGASICFTGSKERCELVAS' A
#
# COMPACT_ATOMS: atom_id res chain seq x y z
N MET A 1 37.58 26.33 -35.72
CA MET A 1 37.87 25.41 -34.60
C MET A 1 36.60 24.61 -34.32
N PRO A 2 36.59 23.28 -34.40
CA PRO A 2 35.39 22.52 -34.06
C PRO A 2 35.32 22.34 -32.54
N THR A 3 34.30 22.92 -31.91
CA THR A 3 34.00 22.70 -30.50
C THR A 3 33.37 21.31 -30.35
N LYS A 4 34.11 20.42 -29.69
CA LYS A 4 33.73 19.06 -29.33
C LYS A 4 32.50 19.10 -28.41
N ALA A 5 31.41 18.46 -28.83
CA ALA A 5 30.21 18.28 -28.02
C ALA A 5 30.51 17.36 -26.83
N GLU A 6 30.15 17.81 -25.63
CA GLU A 6 30.23 17.04 -24.40
C GLU A 6 29.01 16.10 -24.29
N PRO A 7 29.19 14.83 -23.88
CA PRO A 7 28.07 13.89 -23.75
C PRO A 7 27.18 14.29 -22.56
N LYS A 8 25.91 14.59 -22.82
CA LYS A 8 24.90 14.74 -21.76
C LYS A 8 24.51 13.35 -21.27
N GLU A 9 24.87 13.03 -20.02
CA GLU A 9 24.41 11.81 -19.36
C GLU A 9 22.88 11.82 -19.28
N SER A 10 22.26 10.90 -20.01
CA SER A 10 20.82 10.67 -19.98
C SER A 10 20.53 9.76 -18.79
N THR A 11 20.17 10.35 -17.65
CA THR A 11 19.72 9.59 -16.47
C THR A 11 18.40 8.90 -16.81
N THR A 12 18.46 7.62 -17.17
CA THR A 12 17.28 6.77 -17.35
C THR A 12 16.65 6.50 -15.98
N SER A 13 15.58 7.22 -15.65
CA SER A 13 14.75 6.94 -14.47
C SER A 13 13.86 5.72 -14.74
N VAL A 14 14.00 4.66 -13.94
CA VAL A 14 13.11 3.51 -13.96
C VAL A 14 11.88 3.82 -13.11
N VAL A 15 10.68 3.72 -13.69
CA VAL A 15 9.42 3.81 -12.95
C VAL A 15 9.16 2.47 -12.27
N ILE A 16 9.05 2.46 -10.95
CA ILE A 16 8.75 1.26 -10.16
C ILE A 16 7.29 1.32 -9.75
N GLU A 17 6.48 0.36 -10.18
CA GLU A 17 5.07 0.28 -9.78
C GLU A 17 4.96 -0.18 -8.31
N PRO A 18 4.11 0.48 -7.49
CA PRO A 18 3.92 0.09 -6.10
C PRO A 18 3.11 -1.21 -6.00
N TRP A 19 3.40 -2.00 -4.98
CA TRP A 19 2.59 -3.14 -4.58
C TRP A 19 1.40 -2.69 -3.75
N LEU A 20 0.31 -3.45 -3.83
CA LEU A 20 -0.94 -3.19 -3.13
C LEU A 20 -1.24 -4.35 -2.18
N VAL A 21 -1.67 -4.05 -0.97
CA VAL A 21 -2.25 -5.02 -0.05
C VAL A 21 -3.76 -4.80 -0.02
N VAL A 22 -4.49 -5.87 -0.30
CA VAL A 22 -5.96 -5.86 -0.35
C VAL A 22 -6.49 -6.67 0.82
N LEU A 23 -7.33 -6.05 1.65
CA LEU A 23 -8.09 -6.73 2.69
C LEU A 23 -9.42 -7.20 2.10
N LEU A 24 -9.72 -8.49 2.25
CA LEU A 24 -10.97 -9.11 1.83
C LEU A 24 -11.93 -9.22 3.00
N ASN A 25 -13.22 -9.07 2.74
CA ASN A 25 -14.25 -9.22 3.76
C ASN A 25 -14.46 -10.68 4.14
N ASP A 26 -14.69 -10.91 5.42
CA ASP A 26 -15.12 -12.20 5.96
C ASP A 26 -16.24 -11.99 7.00
N GLU A 27 -16.95 -13.06 7.35
CA GLU A 27 -18.03 -13.04 8.35
C GLU A 27 -17.58 -13.56 9.73
N ALA A 28 -16.29 -13.89 9.89
CA ALA A 28 -15.75 -14.50 11.08
C ALA A 28 -15.20 -13.48 12.09
N HIS A 29 -14.71 -12.33 11.61
CA HIS A 29 -14.10 -11.30 12.45
C HIS A 29 -15.02 -10.11 12.75
N THR A 30 -14.83 -9.51 13.92
CA THR A 30 -15.52 -8.27 14.30
C THR A 30 -14.83 -7.04 13.72
N PHE A 31 -15.56 -5.92 13.61
CA PHE A 31 -14.97 -4.65 13.16
C PHE A 31 -13.80 -4.21 14.04
N ASP A 32 -13.91 -4.35 15.36
CA ASP A 32 -12.87 -3.92 16.30
C ASP A 32 -11.58 -4.75 16.11
N ASP A 33 -11.69 -6.05 15.88
CA ASP A 33 -10.53 -6.92 15.60
C ASP A 33 -9.83 -6.50 14.31
N VAL A 34 -10.60 -6.27 13.24
CA VAL A 34 -10.09 -5.82 11.94
C VAL A 34 -9.41 -4.46 12.07
N ILE A 35 -9.99 -3.52 12.81
CA ILE A 35 -9.41 -2.19 13.05
C ILE A 35 -8.06 -2.32 13.78
N VAL A 36 -7.99 -3.12 14.84
CA VAL A 36 -6.74 -3.33 15.60
C VAL A 36 -5.66 -3.98 14.72
N GLN A 37 -6.03 -4.96 13.90
CA GLN A 37 -5.11 -5.60 12.95
C GLN A 37 -4.60 -4.61 11.90
N LEU A 38 -5.48 -3.82 11.30
CA LEU A 38 -5.12 -2.77 10.33
C LEU A 38 -4.16 -1.75 10.93
N MET A 39 -4.43 -1.28 12.15
CA MET A 39 -3.54 -0.35 12.85
C MET A 39 -2.16 -0.96 13.11
N ARG A 40 -2.10 -2.23 13.54
CA ARG A 40 -0.82 -2.90 13.83
C ARG A 40 0.00 -3.16 12.56
N ALA A 41 -0.65 -3.58 11.48
CA ALA A 41 0.02 -3.92 10.24
C ALA A 41 0.47 -2.67 9.47
N THR A 42 -0.38 -1.64 9.40
CA THR A 42 -0.15 -0.46 8.54
C THR A 42 0.32 0.78 9.30
N ASN A 43 0.21 0.78 10.64
CA ASN A 43 0.48 1.93 11.50
C ASN A 43 -0.39 3.17 11.17
N CYS A 44 -1.60 2.95 10.63
CA CYS A 44 -2.57 4.00 10.36
C CYS A 44 -3.34 4.43 11.61
N SER A 45 -4.07 5.56 11.52
CA SER A 45 -4.93 6.03 12.60
C SER A 45 -6.15 5.11 12.78
N PRO A 46 -6.76 5.07 13.98
CA PRO A 46 -7.99 4.30 14.21
C PRO A 46 -9.13 4.71 13.28
N ASP A 47 -9.27 6.01 13.00
CA ASP A 47 -10.29 6.52 12.07
C ASP A 47 -10.09 5.95 10.66
N ARG A 48 -8.84 5.92 10.18
CA ARG A 48 -8.53 5.37 8.87
C ARG A 48 -8.74 3.85 8.82
N ALA A 49 -8.39 3.13 9.87
CA ALA A 49 -8.65 1.71 9.98
C ALA A 49 -10.16 1.41 9.97
N ALA A 50 -10.97 2.21 10.66
CA ALA A 50 -12.42 2.09 10.68
C ALA A 50 -13.05 2.34 9.31
N GLU A 51 -12.58 3.36 8.57
CA GLU A 51 -12.99 3.60 7.18
C GLU A 51 -12.73 2.40 6.27
N ILE A 52 -11.52 1.82 6.36
CA ILE A 52 -11.14 0.65 5.58
C ILE A 52 -12.01 -0.55 5.96
N ALA A 53 -12.22 -0.82 7.26
CA ALA A 53 -13.07 -1.91 7.73
C ALA A 53 -14.52 -1.78 7.22
N TRP A 54 -15.08 -0.56 7.24
CA TRP A 54 -16.40 -0.29 6.70
C TRP A 54 -16.47 -0.48 5.18
N GLU A 55 -15.42 -0.07 4.47
CA GLU A 55 -15.33 -0.26 3.02
C GLU A 55 -15.26 -1.74 2.65
N VAL A 56 -14.44 -2.52 3.35
CA VAL A 56 -14.32 -3.97 3.18
C VAL A 56 -15.67 -4.64 3.40
N HIS A 57 -16.34 -4.33 4.50
CA HIS A 57 -17.68 -4.86 4.78
C HIS A 57 -18.69 -4.55 3.66
N SER A 58 -18.68 -3.31 3.15
CA SER A 58 -19.66 -2.84 2.17
C SER A 58 -19.40 -3.31 0.74
N LYS A 59 -18.12 -3.40 0.35
CA LYS A 59 -17.69 -3.68 -1.04
C LYS A 59 -17.10 -5.07 -1.23
N GLY A 60 -16.86 -5.81 -0.16
CA GLY A 60 -16.19 -7.10 -0.15
C GLY A 60 -14.66 -7.03 -0.12
N ALA A 61 -14.06 -5.87 -0.45
CA ALA A 61 -12.61 -5.67 -0.40
C ALA A 61 -12.23 -4.18 -0.33
N SER A 62 -11.04 -3.87 0.22
CA SER A 62 -10.42 -2.54 0.16
C SER A 62 -8.89 -2.64 0.14
N ILE A 63 -8.23 -1.62 -0.43
CA ILE A 63 -6.77 -1.50 -0.39
C ILE A 63 -6.38 -0.93 0.97
N CYS A 64 -5.71 -1.73 1.79
CA CYS A 64 -5.28 -1.31 3.13
C CYS A 64 -3.89 -0.67 3.14
N PHE A 65 -3.02 -1.03 2.19
CA PHE A 65 -1.65 -0.50 2.13
C PHE A 65 -1.08 -0.48 0.70
N THR A 66 -0.22 0.50 0.41
CA THR A 66 0.53 0.60 -0.85
C THR A 66 2.00 0.92 -0.58
N GLY A 67 2.93 0.25 -1.28
CA GLY A 67 4.35 0.45 -1.02
C GLY A 67 5.29 -0.47 -1.79
N SER A 68 6.51 -0.64 -1.28
CA SER A 68 7.45 -1.64 -1.80
C SER A 68 6.94 -3.04 -1.52
N LYS A 69 7.36 -4.00 -2.35
CA LYS A 69 7.01 -5.42 -2.19
C LYS A 69 7.28 -5.93 -0.77
N GLU A 70 8.49 -5.68 -0.27
CA GLU A 70 8.93 -6.11 1.07
C GLU A 70 8.01 -5.57 2.17
N ARG A 71 7.60 -4.29 2.07
CA ARG A 71 6.71 -3.70 3.07
C ARG A 71 5.29 -4.24 2.94
N CYS A 72 4.81 -4.47 1.73
CA CYS A 72 3.50 -5.11 1.50
C CYS A 72 3.47 -6.54 2.04
N GLU A 73 4.56 -7.31 1.88
CA GLU A 73 4.68 -8.66 2.43
C GLU A 73 4.66 -8.65 3.97
N LEU A 74 5.31 -7.67 4.61
CA LEU A 74 5.25 -7.50 6.07
C LEU A 74 3.86 -7.10 6.58
N VAL A 75 3.10 -6.34 5.79
CA VAL A 75 1.72 -5.95 6.15
C VAL A 75 0.75 -7.12 5.98
N ALA A 76 1.01 -8.00 5.02
CA ALA A 76 0.14 -9.13 4.69
C ALA A 76 0.43 -10.41 5.50
N SER A 77 1.45 -10.40 6.36
CA SER A 77 1.90 -11.57 7.14
C SER A 77 1.17 -11.75 8.46
#